data_AF-A0A935ZGJ6-F1
#
_entry.id   AF-A0A935ZGJ6-F1
#
_cell.length_a   1.000
_cell.length_b   1.000
_cell.length_c   1.000
_cell.angle_alpha   90.00
_cell.angle_beta   90.00
_cell.angle_gamma   90.00
#
_symmetry.space_group_name_H-M   'P 1'
#
loop_
_entity.id
_entity.type
_entity.pdbx_description
1 polymer ?
#
loop_
_entity_poly.entity_id
_entity_poly.type
_entity_poly.pdbx_seq_one_letter_code
_entity_poly.pdbx_strand_id
1 'polypeptide(L)'
;MSKGRRDAALRWYRRAEALCRTSGTPAQLAEILEYIAAVRLSREPLSAEAELLAAKAAWDSCPARTRKPLYHAALGWLLLREGRWRSSGATFRAGCEILSGAAGFGLMAQTCRLGAAVSQLALGDDERVLETLRRSEHSARPEHDPAQWCAASCARAQALIGLGRPHEARAVRASILRRARADPSVRLELLQTLACEAVVEGSRRRANTLIREGLASALAAATGGGPRNALDFMVAVAAAAQGSGRAGEARRWLSLAESALPRILRFEVLCARASLAAAASDDDEVVRIGCRVAELPVPEVARFDAARIFGLAGNAELARRRATAAERFFERCRENFAALGYPNGVGDAWQGLAAAAHLEGNATRERACLEQALAVYAERDPRRTALARRLRARRRPSGG
;
A
#
# COMPACT_ATOMS: atom_id res chain seq x y z
N MET A 1 16.58 1.26 -4.61
CA MET A 1 17.81 1.11 -3.79
C MET A 1 18.04 -0.37 -3.50
N SER A 2 19.29 -0.86 -3.51
CA SER A 2 19.64 -2.21 -3.05
C SER A 2 19.60 -2.31 -1.51
N LYS A 3 19.45 -3.52 -0.94
CA LYS A 3 19.35 -3.74 0.53
C LYS A 3 20.57 -3.20 1.26
N GLY A 4 21.78 -3.43 0.75
CA GLY A 4 23.03 -2.92 1.33
C GLY A 4 23.08 -1.39 1.45
N ARG A 5 22.52 -0.66 0.47
CA ARG A 5 22.43 0.81 0.53
C ARG A 5 21.35 1.29 1.51
N ARG A 6 20.25 0.55 1.67
CA ARG A 6 19.19 0.86 2.65
C ARG A 6 19.63 0.58 4.09
N ASP A 7 20.31 -0.53 4.34
CA ASP A 7 20.89 -0.85 5.67
C ASP A 7 21.94 0.17 6.07
N ALA A 8 22.80 0.56 5.13
CA ALA A 8 23.74 1.65 5.33
C ALA A 8 23.01 2.96 5.65
N ALA A 9 21.99 3.33 4.87
CA ALA A 9 21.20 4.54 5.12
C ALA A 9 20.53 4.50 6.51
N LEU A 10 19.92 3.38 6.91
CA LEU A 10 19.29 3.24 8.21
C LEU A 10 20.31 3.39 9.36
N ARG A 11 21.50 2.80 9.23
CA ARG A 11 22.59 2.99 10.20
C ARG A 11 23.02 4.45 10.30
N TRP A 12 23.18 5.13 9.16
CA TRP A 12 23.51 6.56 9.14
C TRP A 12 22.43 7.40 9.80
N TYR A 13 21.15 7.18 9.46
CA TYR A 13 20.05 7.94 10.06
C TYR A 13 19.89 7.66 11.55
N ARG A 14 20.10 6.43 12.03
CA ARG A 14 20.09 6.12 13.48
C ARG A 14 21.24 6.79 14.23
N ARG A 15 22.41 6.90 13.61
CA ARG A 15 23.52 7.70 14.17
C ARG A 15 23.17 9.18 14.22
N ALA A 16 22.56 9.70 13.16
CA ALA A 16 22.09 11.08 13.11
C ALA A 16 20.98 11.35 14.16
N GLU A 17 20.08 10.38 14.39
CA GLU A 17 19.05 10.47 15.43
C GLU A 17 19.68 10.61 16.83
N ALA A 18 20.68 9.78 17.15
CA ALA A 18 21.39 9.85 18.42
C ALA A 18 22.08 11.21 18.64
N LEU A 19 22.68 11.77 17.58
CA LEU A 19 23.27 13.12 17.61
C LEU A 19 22.20 14.20 17.79
N CYS A 20 21.05 14.08 17.11
CA CYS A 20 19.99 15.06 17.22
C CYS A 20 19.27 15.03 18.58
N ARG A 21 19.16 13.86 19.21
CA ARG A 21 18.64 13.74 20.58
C ARG A 21 19.53 14.40 21.63
N THR A 22 20.84 14.49 21.37
CA THR A 22 21.83 15.03 22.32
C THR A 22 22.12 16.51 22.10
N SER A 23 22.10 16.97 20.84
CA SER A 23 22.58 18.30 20.47
C SER A 23 21.79 18.97 19.33
N GLY A 24 20.81 18.27 18.77
CA GLY A 24 20.03 18.78 17.64
C GLY A 24 18.80 19.58 18.08
N THR A 25 18.29 20.33 17.12
CA THR A 25 16.98 20.97 17.25
C THR A 25 15.86 19.93 17.11
N PRO A 26 14.66 20.18 17.68
CA PRO A 26 13.52 19.30 17.50
C PRO A 26 13.13 19.12 16.02
N ALA A 27 13.35 20.14 15.17
CA ALA A 27 13.11 20.06 13.74
C ALA A 27 14.05 19.05 13.04
N GLN A 28 15.35 19.08 13.37
CA GLN A 28 16.32 18.12 12.83
C GLN A 28 16.01 16.69 13.27
N LEU A 29 15.62 16.50 14.55
CA LEU A 29 15.20 15.19 15.05
C LEU A 29 13.96 14.69 14.28
N ALA A 30 12.98 15.56 14.05
CA ALA A 30 11.77 15.21 13.34
C ALA A 30 12.05 14.79 11.88
N GLU A 31 12.87 15.53 11.15
CA GLU A 31 13.27 15.19 9.78
C GLU A 31 13.99 13.84 9.70
N ILE A 32 14.90 13.56 10.62
CA ILE A 32 15.62 12.28 10.65
C ILE A 32 14.65 11.12 10.94
N LEU A 33 13.71 11.31 11.85
CA LEU A 33 12.67 10.31 12.14
C LEU A 33 11.77 10.06 10.92
N GLU A 34 11.44 11.08 10.15
CA GLU A 34 10.73 10.94 8.86
C GLU A 34 11.55 10.15 7.84
N TYR A 35 12.86 10.39 7.72
CA TYR A 35 13.72 9.62 6.83
C TYR A 35 13.85 8.16 7.26
N ILE A 36 13.98 7.90 8.56
CA ILE A 36 13.95 6.53 9.10
C ILE A 36 12.61 5.87 8.76
N ALA A 37 11.49 6.58 8.99
CA ALA A 37 10.16 6.10 8.65
C ALA A 37 10.02 5.83 7.15
N ALA A 38 10.50 6.69 6.27
CA ALA A 38 10.45 6.50 4.81
C ALA A 38 11.27 5.28 4.37
N VAL A 39 12.49 5.11 4.89
CA VAL A 39 13.32 3.92 4.63
C VAL A 39 12.61 2.67 5.16
N ARG A 40 11.96 2.74 6.32
CA ARG A 40 11.18 1.64 6.89
C ARG A 40 9.90 1.34 6.13
N LEU A 41 9.11 2.32 5.71
CA LEU A 41 7.92 2.12 4.87
C LEU A 41 8.28 1.41 3.56
N SER A 42 9.48 1.66 3.03
CA SER A 42 10.01 0.95 1.84
C SER A 42 10.41 -0.51 2.09
N ARG A 43 10.42 -0.96 3.35
CA ARG A 43 10.86 -2.28 3.81
C ARG A 43 9.75 -3.08 4.51
N GLU A 44 9.02 -2.39 5.36
CA GLU A 44 8.09 -2.88 6.37
C GLU A 44 7.03 -1.78 6.64
N PRO A 45 5.93 -1.76 5.89
CA PRO A 45 4.92 -0.71 5.98
C PRO A 45 4.41 -0.48 7.41
N LEU A 46 4.28 -1.57 8.18
CA LEU A 46 3.72 -1.56 9.54
C LEU A 46 4.74 -1.25 10.65
N SER A 47 6.03 -1.06 10.32
CA SER A 47 7.09 -0.80 11.32
C SER A 47 7.39 0.67 11.55
N ALA A 48 6.85 1.54 10.70
CA ALA A 48 7.19 2.96 10.69
C ALA A 48 6.26 3.83 11.56
N GLU A 49 5.17 3.28 12.10
CA GLU A 49 4.20 4.07 12.89
C GLU A 49 4.88 4.73 14.09
N ALA A 50 5.73 4.00 14.81
CA ALA A 50 6.43 4.52 15.98
C ALA A 50 7.34 5.70 15.62
N GLU A 51 8.09 5.61 14.52
CA GLU A 51 8.92 6.71 14.04
C GLU A 51 8.09 7.90 13.54
N LEU A 52 6.95 7.66 12.87
CA LEU A 52 6.06 8.72 12.41
C LEU A 52 5.38 9.46 13.58
N LEU A 53 4.99 8.73 14.63
CA LEU A 53 4.45 9.31 15.85
C LEU A 53 5.52 10.07 16.64
N ALA A 54 6.76 9.56 16.68
CA ALA A 54 7.88 10.28 17.28
C ALA A 54 8.24 11.55 16.48
N ALA A 55 8.24 11.47 15.15
CA ALA A 55 8.45 12.61 14.27
C ALA A 55 7.36 13.68 14.49
N LYS A 56 6.09 13.25 14.59
CA LYS A 56 4.97 14.13 14.95
C LYS A 56 5.24 14.85 16.27
N ALA A 57 5.59 14.12 17.33
CA ALA A 57 5.84 14.72 18.64
C ALA A 57 6.99 15.74 18.60
N ALA A 58 8.06 15.44 17.87
CA ALA A 58 9.17 16.36 17.66
C ALA A 58 8.74 17.62 16.88
N TRP A 59 7.93 17.47 15.82
CA TRP A 59 7.38 18.62 15.09
C TRP A 59 6.38 19.44 15.92
N ASP A 60 5.55 18.82 16.75
CA ASP A 60 4.61 19.52 17.62
C ASP A 60 5.35 20.43 18.62
N SER A 61 6.56 20.04 19.04
CA SER A 61 7.43 20.86 19.90
C SER A 61 8.11 22.03 19.18
N CYS A 62 8.09 22.06 17.84
CA CYS A 62 8.62 23.16 17.05
C CYS A 62 7.61 24.34 16.98
N PRO A 63 8.11 25.59 16.84
CA PRO A 63 7.26 26.73 16.51
C PRO A 63 6.40 26.46 15.26
N ALA A 64 5.14 26.93 15.27
CA ALA A 64 4.18 26.64 14.20
C ALA A 64 4.72 26.94 12.79
N ARG A 65 5.45 28.05 12.63
CA ARG A 65 6.07 28.48 11.36
C ARG A 65 7.15 27.55 10.81
N THR A 66 7.69 26.65 11.62
CA THR A 66 8.77 25.72 11.24
C THR A 66 8.29 24.28 11.06
N ARG A 67 7.03 23.97 11.39
CA ARG A 67 6.50 22.61 11.31
C ARG A 67 6.44 22.13 9.86
N LYS A 68 7.09 21.01 9.55
CA LYS A 68 6.87 20.31 8.28
C LYS A 68 5.85 19.20 8.51
N PRO A 69 4.74 19.17 7.77
CA PRO A 69 3.67 18.20 7.97
C PRO A 69 3.81 16.96 7.07
N LEU A 70 5.02 16.64 6.59
CA LEU A 70 5.25 15.50 5.69
C LEU A 70 4.84 14.16 6.36
N TYR A 71 5.05 14.04 7.67
CA TYR A 71 4.59 12.90 8.45
C TYR A 71 3.06 12.69 8.44
N HIS A 72 2.25 13.75 8.29
CA HIS A 72 0.79 13.61 8.28
C HIS A 72 0.30 12.80 7.09
N ALA A 73 0.89 13.00 5.91
CA ALA A 73 0.55 12.21 4.74
C ALA A 73 0.98 10.75 4.93
N ALA A 74 2.23 10.52 5.33
CA ALA A 74 2.78 9.18 5.53
C ALA A 74 2.01 8.38 6.60
N LEU A 75 1.72 9.00 7.75
CA LEU A 75 0.95 8.40 8.83
C LEU A 75 -0.51 8.18 8.41
N GLY A 76 -1.13 9.15 7.72
CA GLY A 76 -2.48 9.00 7.19
C GLY A 76 -2.62 7.78 6.29
N TRP A 77 -1.71 7.61 5.32
CA TRP A 77 -1.71 6.46 4.41
C TRP A 77 -1.45 5.13 5.13
N LEU A 78 -0.57 5.14 6.14
CA LEU A 78 -0.34 3.97 6.98
C LEU A 78 -1.62 3.54 7.72
N LEU A 79 -2.27 4.49 8.40
CA LEU A 79 -3.52 4.26 9.13
C LEU A 79 -4.65 3.80 8.20
N LEU A 80 -4.73 4.39 6.99
CA LEU A 80 -5.69 4.00 5.98
C LEU A 80 -5.50 2.52 5.59
N ARG A 81 -4.26 2.09 5.38
CA ARG A 81 -3.92 0.72 5.04
C ARG A 81 -4.24 -0.27 6.17
N GLU A 82 -4.16 0.15 7.42
CA GLU A 82 -4.56 -0.63 8.59
C GLU A 82 -6.08 -0.67 8.82
N GLY A 83 -6.88 -0.03 7.95
CA GLY A 83 -8.33 0.08 8.12
C GLY A 83 -8.75 1.02 9.25
N ARG A 84 -7.85 1.86 9.75
CA ARG A 84 -8.11 2.85 10.80
C ARG A 84 -8.67 4.14 10.20
N TRP A 85 -9.77 4.04 9.45
CA TRP A 85 -10.34 5.09 8.59
C TRP A 85 -10.56 6.43 9.31
N ARG A 86 -11.10 6.40 10.54
CA ARG A 86 -11.33 7.62 11.35
C ARG A 86 -10.02 8.31 11.74
N SER A 87 -9.03 7.53 12.18
CA SER A 87 -7.71 8.05 12.58
C SER A 87 -6.94 8.58 11.36
N SER A 88 -7.01 7.85 10.25
CA SER A 88 -6.47 8.28 8.95
C SER A 88 -7.05 9.62 8.52
N GLY A 89 -8.39 9.73 8.48
CA GLY A 89 -9.06 10.97 8.08
C GLY A 89 -8.73 12.16 8.97
N ALA A 90 -8.64 11.95 10.29
CA ALA A 90 -8.22 13.00 11.23
C ALA A 90 -6.77 13.44 10.98
N THR A 91 -5.87 12.49 10.74
CA THR A 91 -4.45 12.76 10.47
C THR A 91 -4.28 13.56 9.18
N PHE A 92 -5.00 13.20 8.12
CA PHE A 92 -4.97 13.94 6.86
C PHE A 92 -5.56 15.36 6.96
N ARG A 93 -6.65 15.54 7.72
CA ARG A 93 -7.23 16.88 7.94
C ARG A 93 -6.27 17.80 8.69
N ALA A 94 -5.65 17.32 9.75
CA ALA A 94 -4.61 18.07 10.48
C ALA A 94 -3.44 18.45 9.54
N GLY A 95 -3.04 17.53 8.66
CA GLY A 95 -2.07 17.83 7.60
C GLY A 95 -2.54 18.96 6.69
N CYS A 96 -3.80 18.93 6.23
CA CYS A 96 -4.37 19.97 5.37
C CYS A 96 -4.41 21.35 6.05
N GLU A 97 -4.76 21.42 7.33
CA GLU A 97 -4.83 22.68 8.09
C GLU A 97 -3.46 23.35 8.18
N ILE A 98 -2.42 22.56 8.47
CA ILE A 98 -1.04 23.06 8.54
C ILE A 98 -0.53 23.48 7.15
N LEU A 99 -0.88 22.70 6.12
CA LEU A 99 -0.37 22.87 4.76
C LEU A 99 -1.03 23.97 3.95
N SER A 100 -2.29 24.30 4.24
CA SER A 100 -3.06 25.25 3.43
C SER A 100 -2.58 26.71 3.57
N GLY A 101 -1.69 27.00 4.54
CA GLY A 101 -1.05 28.31 4.71
C GLY A 101 0.44 28.36 4.34
N ALA A 102 1.06 27.24 3.93
CA ALA A 102 2.50 27.15 3.72
C ALA A 102 2.86 27.14 2.22
N ALA A 103 3.54 28.19 1.75
CA ALA A 103 4.06 28.25 0.38
C ALA A 103 5.05 27.09 0.12
N GLY A 104 4.96 26.45 -1.05
CA GLY A 104 5.87 25.38 -1.48
C GLY A 104 5.45 23.95 -1.12
N PHE A 105 4.32 23.74 -0.42
CA PHE A 105 3.86 22.40 -0.03
C PHE A 105 2.57 21.94 -0.74
N GLY A 106 2.28 22.47 -1.93
CA GLY A 106 1.05 22.16 -2.70
C GLY A 106 0.79 20.66 -2.89
N LEU A 107 1.81 19.91 -3.33
CA LEU A 107 1.74 18.46 -3.53
C LEU A 107 1.34 17.70 -2.26
N MET A 108 1.90 18.10 -1.11
CA MET A 108 1.63 17.41 0.15
C MET A 108 0.24 17.77 0.67
N ALA A 109 -0.17 19.05 0.53
CA ALA A 109 -1.51 19.51 0.89
C ALA A 109 -2.55 18.70 0.11
N GLN A 110 -2.28 18.49 -1.17
CA GLN A 110 -3.13 17.73 -2.05
C GLN A 110 -3.16 16.23 -1.70
N THR A 111 -2.00 15.63 -1.42
CA THR A 111 -1.90 14.24 -0.96
C THR A 111 -2.74 14.02 0.29
N CYS A 112 -2.71 14.97 1.23
CA CYS A 112 -3.56 14.95 2.42
C CYS A 112 -5.05 15.09 2.08
N ARG A 113 -5.43 15.98 1.16
CA ARG A 113 -6.84 16.13 0.75
C ARG A 113 -7.37 14.85 0.07
N LEU A 114 -6.58 14.23 -0.80
CA LEU A 114 -6.93 12.96 -1.44
C LEU A 114 -7.08 11.84 -0.39
N GLY A 115 -6.13 11.72 0.54
CA GLY A 115 -6.21 10.75 1.62
C GLY A 115 -7.41 10.95 2.56
N ALA A 116 -7.75 12.21 2.85
CA ALA A 116 -8.95 12.57 3.61
C ALA A 116 -10.22 12.15 2.86
N ALA A 117 -10.31 12.41 1.56
CA ALA A 117 -11.44 12.02 0.71
C ALA A 117 -11.61 10.49 0.68
N VAL A 118 -10.52 9.72 0.53
CA VAL A 118 -10.60 8.25 0.58
C VAL A 118 -11.07 7.75 1.95
N SER A 119 -10.59 8.38 3.04
CA SER A 119 -11.03 8.03 4.39
C SER A 119 -12.51 8.34 4.63
N GLN A 120 -13.03 9.43 4.08
CA GLN A 120 -14.44 9.83 4.15
C GLN A 120 -15.33 8.89 3.33
N LEU A 121 -14.88 8.49 2.13
CA LEU A 121 -15.59 7.53 1.30
C LEU A 121 -15.74 6.18 2.01
N ALA A 122 -14.67 5.71 2.68
CA ALA A 122 -14.72 4.49 3.49
C ALA A 122 -15.68 4.59 4.70
N LEU A 123 -16.02 5.81 5.12
CA LEU A 123 -16.95 6.08 6.22
C LEU A 123 -18.38 6.44 5.73
N GLY A 124 -18.62 6.51 4.41
CA GLY A 124 -19.91 6.86 3.81
C GLY A 124 -20.29 8.34 3.93
N ASP A 125 -19.32 9.25 4.02
CA ASP A 125 -19.55 10.71 4.13
C ASP A 125 -19.49 11.40 2.75
N ASP A 126 -20.48 11.08 1.91
CA ASP A 126 -20.48 11.32 0.47
C ASP A 126 -20.36 12.79 0.05
N GLU A 127 -21.12 13.69 0.69
CA GLU A 127 -21.07 15.13 0.38
C GLU A 127 -19.72 15.75 0.76
N ARG A 128 -19.14 15.27 1.88
CA ARG A 128 -17.85 15.76 2.35
C ARG A 128 -16.68 15.28 1.48
N VAL A 129 -16.80 14.11 0.87
CA VAL A 129 -15.86 13.63 -0.17
C VAL A 129 -15.85 14.63 -1.33
N LEU A 130 -17.01 14.99 -1.86
CA LEU A 130 -17.12 15.90 -2.99
C LEU A 130 -16.61 17.30 -2.67
N GLU A 131 -16.91 17.83 -1.49
CA GLU A 131 -16.39 19.11 -1.00
C GLU A 131 -14.85 19.08 -0.91
N THR A 132 -14.29 18.03 -0.31
CA THR A 132 -12.84 17.86 -0.13
C THR A 132 -12.12 17.79 -1.48
N LEU A 133 -12.68 17.06 -2.45
CA LEU A 133 -12.12 16.94 -3.80
C LEU A 133 -12.23 18.25 -4.59
N ARG A 134 -13.33 19.00 -4.48
CA ARG A 134 -13.47 20.35 -5.09
C ARG A 134 -12.44 21.33 -4.54
N ARG A 135 -12.20 21.32 -3.22
CA ARG A 135 -11.13 22.14 -2.61
C ARG A 135 -9.75 21.75 -3.12
N SER A 136 -9.53 20.45 -3.31
CA SER A 136 -8.28 19.93 -3.90
C SER A 136 -8.08 20.44 -5.33
N GLU A 137 -9.11 20.35 -6.19
CA GLU A 137 -9.06 20.90 -7.55
C GLU A 137 -8.78 22.41 -7.56
N HIS A 138 -9.49 23.19 -6.73
CA HIS A 138 -9.32 24.65 -6.71
C HIS A 138 -7.91 25.07 -6.28
N SER A 139 -7.29 24.31 -5.38
CA SER A 139 -5.93 24.56 -4.91
C SER A 139 -4.85 24.18 -5.92
N ALA A 140 -5.09 23.14 -6.72
CA ALA A 140 -4.22 22.73 -7.80
C ALA A 140 -4.61 23.56 -9.04
N ARG A 141 -4.09 24.80 -9.11
CA ARG A 141 -4.35 25.65 -10.28
C ARG A 141 -3.82 24.95 -11.53
N PRO A 142 -4.66 24.66 -12.54
CA PRO A 142 -4.25 23.85 -13.68
C PRO A 142 -3.22 24.52 -14.59
N GLU A 143 -2.91 25.80 -14.40
CA GLU A 143 -1.80 26.50 -15.06
C GLU A 143 -0.45 26.28 -14.34
N HIS A 144 -0.48 25.95 -13.05
CA HIS A 144 0.71 25.85 -12.19
C HIS A 144 1.06 24.39 -11.90
N ASP A 145 0.04 23.54 -11.76
CA ASP A 145 0.21 22.13 -11.43
C ASP A 145 -0.85 21.25 -12.12
N PRO A 146 -0.68 21.01 -13.44
CA PRO A 146 -1.67 20.31 -14.25
C PRO A 146 -1.84 18.83 -13.85
N ALA A 147 -0.75 18.16 -13.46
CA ALA A 147 -0.76 16.77 -12.98
C ALA A 147 -1.59 16.62 -11.71
N GLN A 148 -1.37 17.49 -10.73
CA GLN A 148 -2.15 17.51 -9.51
C GLN A 148 -3.62 17.82 -9.78
N TRP A 149 -3.92 18.87 -10.55
CA TRP A 149 -5.29 19.20 -10.90
C TRP A 149 -6.01 18.01 -11.55
N CYS A 150 -5.34 17.34 -12.49
CA CYS A 150 -5.88 16.15 -13.16
C CYS A 150 -6.17 15.03 -12.16
N ALA A 151 -5.25 14.73 -11.24
CA ALA A 151 -5.45 13.70 -10.23
C ALA A 151 -6.67 14.00 -9.32
N ALA A 152 -6.83 15.24 -8.88
CA ALA A 152 -8.00 15.66 -8.09
C ALA A 152 -9.30 15.57 -8.89
N SER A 153 -9.29 15.97 -10.16
CA SER A 153 -10.46 15.90 -11.02
C SER A 153 -10.85 14.49 -11.42
N CYS A 154 -9.87 13.62 -11.64
CA CYS A 154 -10.09 12.19 -11.82
C CYS A 154 -10.72 11.56 -10.57
N ALA A 155 -10.18 11.85 -9.38
CA ALA A 155 -10.74 11.36 -8.11
C ALA A 155 -12.18 11.87 -7.90
N ARG A 156 -12.47 13.13 -8.23
CA ARG A 156 -13.83 13.68 -8.14
C ARG A 156 -14.80 13.05 -9.13
N ALA A 157 -14.38 12.88 -10.39
CA ALA A 157 -15.20 12.20 -11.39
C ALA A 157 -15.54 10.78 -10.92
N GLN A 158 -14.58 10.06 -10.36
CA GLN A 158 -14.79 8.70 -9.86
C GLN A 158 -15.71 8.65 -8.62
N ALA A 159 -15.56 9.59 -7.69
CA ALA A 159 -16.50 9.74 -6.57
C ALA A 159 -17.93 10.01 -7.06
N LEU A 160 -18.12 10.95 -7.99
CA LEU A 160 -19.44 11.27 -8.57
C LEU A 160 -20.12 10.06 -9.20
N ILE A 161 -19.37 9.15 -9.84
CA ILE A 161 -19.93 7.89 -10.37
C ILE A 161 -20.40 6.98 -9.23
N GLY A 162 -19.55 6.78 -8.22
CA GLY A 162 -19.87 5.94 -7.05
C GLY A 162 -21.13 6.43 -6.33
N LEU A 163 -21.36 7.74 -6.34
CA LEU A 163 -22.54 8.40 -5.76
C LEU A 163 -23.76 8.45 -6.70
N GLY A 164 -23.72 7.79 -7.85
CA GLY A 164 -24.85 7.77 -8.79
C GLY A 164 -25.10 9.12 -9.51
N ARG A 165 -24.08 9.98 -9.63
CA ARG A 165 -24.13 11.30 -10.31
C ARG A 165 -23.32 11.32 -11.62
N PRO A 166 -23.62 10.43 -12.60
CA PRO A 166 -22.80 10.27 -13.81
C PRO A 166 -22.82 11.49 -14.74
N HIS A 167 -23.89 12.30 -14.71
CA HIS A 167 -23.99 13.52 -15.54
C HIS A 167 -22.97 14.57 -15.12
N GLU A 168 -22.78 14.76 -13.81
CA GLU A 168 -21.76 15.68 -13.29
C GLU A 168 -20.36 15.14 -13.55
N ALA A 169 -20.15 13.83 -13.38
CA ALA A 169 -18.88 13.20 -13.73
C ALA A 169 -18.49 13.47 -15.19
N ARG A 170 -19.44 13.39 -16.14
CA ARG A 170 -19.19 13.73 -17.56
C ARG A 170 -18.72 15.17 -17.75
N ALA A 171 -19.29 16.14 -17.04
CA ALA A 171 -18.88 17.53 -17.14
C ALA A 171 -17.43 17.73 -16.65
N VAL A 172 -17.05 17.09 -15.53
CA VAL A 172 -15.67 17.08 -15.04
C VAL A 172 -14.74 16.47 -16.08
N ARG A 173 -15.09 15.30 -16.63
CA ARG A 173 -14.30 14.61 -17.67
C ARG A 173 -14.08 15.45 -18.91
N ALA A 174 -15.10 16.17 -19.39
CA ALA A 174 -14.97 17.06 -20.54
C ALA A 174 -13.97 18.20 -20.29
N SER A 175 -13.87 18.69 -19.04
CA SER A 175 -12.84 19.64 -18.64
C SER A 175 -11.45 19.03 -18.69
N ILE A 176 -11.25 17.83 -18.12
CA ILE A 176 -9.95 17.15 -18.12
C ILE A 176 -9.50 16.82 -19.55
N LEU A 177 -10.39 16.30 -20.40
CA LEU A 177 -10.09 15.97 -21.80
C LEU A 177 -9.64 17.18 -22.61
N ARG A 178 -10.27 18.35 -22.42
CA ARG A 178 -9.83 19.58 -23.09
C ARG A 178 -8.42 19.98 -22.67
N ARG A 179 -8.09 19.81 -21.38
CA ARG A 179 -6.77 20.15 -20.83
C ARG A 179 -5.68 19.16 -21.25
N ALA A 180 -5.97 17.86 -21.24
CA ALA A 180 -5.03 16.81 -21.64
C ALA A 180 -4.66 16.83 -23.13
N ARG A 181 -5.50 17.45 -23.97
CA ARG A 181 -5.12 17.75 -25.37
C ARG A 181 -4.05 18.83 -25.46
N ALA A 182 -3.99 19.74 -24.48
CA ALA A 182 -3.03 20.84 -24.45
C ALA A 182 -1.74 20.47 -23.69
N ASP A 183 -1.80 19.53 -22.76
CA ASP A 183 -0.65 19.08 -21.96
C ASP A 183 -0.54 17.54 -21.93
N PRO A 184 0.46 16.96 -22.60
CA PRO A 184 0.69 15.51 -22.60
C PRO A 184 1.04 14.91 -21.22
N SER A 185 1.50 15.72 -20.26
CA SER A 185 1.94 15.25 -18.94
C SER A 185 0.80 14.69 -18.08
N VAL A 186 -0.45 15.06 -18.38
CA VAL A 186 -1.66 14.59 -17.68
C VAL A 186 -2.39 13.46 -18.42
N ARG A 187 -1.88 13.06 -19.58
CA ARG A 187 -2.57 12.12 -20.49
C ARG A 187 -2.68 10.73 -19.87
N LEU A 188 -1.67 10.28 -19.12
CA LEU A 188 -1.67 8.94 -18.54
C LEU A 188 -2.72 8.80 -17.44
N GLU A 189 -2.78 9.76 -16.51
CA GLU A 189 -3.74 9.79 -15.40
C GLU A 189 -5.18 9.84 -15.93
N LEU A 190 -5.43 10.65 -16.97
CA LEU A 190 -6.72 10.70 -17.62
C LEU A 190 -7.08 9.36 -18.29
N LEU A 191 -6.16 8.77 -19.06
CA LEU A 191 -6.39 7.49 -19.72
C LEU A 191 -6.66 6.38 -18.69
N GLN A 192 -5.99 6.41 -17.54
CA GLN A 192 -6.21 5.45 -16.46
C GLN A 192 -7.63 5.55 -15.91
N THR A 193 -8.08 6.77 -15.59
CA THR A 193 -9.45 6.99 -15.09
C THR A 193 -10.49 6.60 -16.13
N LEU A 194 -10.36 7.04 -17.38
CA LEU A 194 -11.29 6.69 -18.45
C LEU A 194 -11.33 5.18 -18.71
N ALA A 195 -10.17 4.50 -18.63
CA ALA A 195 -10.10 3.05 -18.77
C ALA A 195 -10.84 2.35 -17.63
N CYS A 196 -10.55 2.68 -16.37
CA CYS A 196 -11.27 2.14 -15.20
C CYS A 196 -12.78 2.35 -15.31
N GLU A 197 -13.22 3.53 -15.74
CA GLU A 197 -14.64 3.82 -15.95
C GLU A 197 -15.26 2.96 -17.05
N ALA A 198 -14.62 2.88 -18.22
CA ALA A 198 -15.14 2.06 -19.33
C ALA A 198 -15.25 0.57 -18.94
N VAL A 199 -14.39 0.12 -18.03
CA VAL A 199 -14.45 -1.20 -17.43
C VAL A 199 -15.67 -1.36 -16.52
N VAL A 200 -15.89 -0.40 -15.61
CA VAL A 200 -17.06 -0.35 -14.70
C VAL A 200 -18.37 -0.24 -15.48
N GLU A 201 -18.41 0.57 -16.53
CA GLU A 201 -19.55 0.76 -17.43
C GLU A 201 -19.87 -0.46 -18.30
N GLY A 202 -19.04 -1.52 -18.28
CA GLY A 202 -19.23 -2.69 -19.14
C GLY A 202 -18.78 -2.52 -20.59
N SER A 203 -18.30 -1.33 -20.99
CA SER A 203 -17.95 -1.00 -22.38
C SER A 203 -16.60 -1.60 -22.82
N ARG A 204 -16.60 -2.89 -23.15
CA ARG A 204 -15.38 -3.66 -23.47
C ARG A 204 -14.55 -3.05 -24.62
N ARG A 205 -15.20 -2.59 -25.69
CA ARG A 205 -14.50 -1.98 -26.84
C ARG A 205 -13.77 -0.70 -26.43
N ARG A 206 -14.46 0.18 -25.70
CA ARG A 206 -13.91 1.44 -25.21
C ARG A 206 -12.78 1.21 -24.22
N ALA A 207 -12.97 0.29 -23.26
CA ALA A 207 -11.94 -0.08 -22.29
C ALA A 207 -10.66 -0.58 -22.99
N ASN A 208 -10.78 -1.49 -23.96
CA ASN A 208 -9.62 -2.01 -24.69
C ASN A 208 -8.86 -0.92 -25.47
N THR A 209 -9.58 0.02 -26.11
CA THR A 209 -8.93 1.16 -26.80
C THR A 209 -8.16 2.03 -25.81
N LEU A 210 -8.80 2.42 -24.70
CA LEU A 210 -8.19 3.27 -23.68
C LEU A 210 -7.01 2.59 -22.97
N ILE A 211 -7.09 1.28 -22.73
CA ILE A 211 -5.98 0.49 -22.18
C ILE A 211 -4.78 0.50 -23.12
N ARG A 212 -4.99 0.30 -24.43
CA ARG A 212 -3.89 0.33 -25.42
C ARG A 212 -3.25 1.71 -25.49
N GLU A 213 -4.06 2.77 -25.55
CA GLU A 213 -3.56 4.14 -25.56
C GLU A 213 -2.83 4.50 -24.27
N GLY A 214 -3.37 4.09 -23.11
CA GLY A 214 -2.78 4.32 -21.80
C GLY A 214 -1.45 3.59 -21.63
N LEU A 215 -1.37 2.33 -22.05
CA LEU A 215 -0.11 1.58 -22.07
C LEU A 215 0.94 2.21 -22.98
N ALA A 216 0.56 2.62 -24.19
CA ALA A 216 1.47 3.31 -25.10
C ALA A 216 1.97 4.62 -24.49
N SER A 217 1.07 5.41 -23.89
CA SER A 217 1.43 6.65 -23.19
C SER A 217 2.34 6.41 -21.98
N ALA A 218 2.07 5.36 -21.20
CA ALA A 218 2.86 5.01 -20.03
C ALA A 218 4.29 4.60 -20.41
N LEU A 219 4.43 3.78 -21.46
CA LEU A 219 5.72 3.32 -21.97
C LEU A 219 6.51 4.45 -22.66
N ALA A 220 5.82 5.39 -23.29
CA ALA A 220 6.44 6.54 -23.96
C ALA A 220 6.86 7.67 -23.01
N ALA A 221 6.47 7.63 -21.73
CA ALA A 221 6.86 8.64 -20.76
C ALA A 221 8.39 8.71 -20.66
N ALA A 222 8.97 9.86 -21.02
CA ALA A 222 10.42 10.07 -21.15
C ALA A 222 11.19 10.01 -19.82
N THR A 223 10.49 10.12 -18.69
CA THR A 223 11.08 9.87 -17.38
C THR A 223 11.33 8.37 -17.25
N GLY A 224 12.51 7.95 -16.77
CA GLY A 224 12.95 6.54 -16.71
C GLY A 224 12.08 5.55 -15.91
N GLY A 225 10.84 5.92 -15.56
CA GLY A 225 9.80 5.09 -14.97
C GLY A 225 8.78 4.50 -15.95
N GLY A 226 8.93 4.64 -17.28
CA GLY A 226 7.93 4.16 -18.27
C GLY A 226 7.35 2.76 -18.01
N PRO A 227 8.17 1.71 -17.80
CA PRO A 227 7.66 0.39 -17.43
C PRO A 227 6.91 0.33 -16.09
N ARG A 228 7.30 1.15 -15.11
CA ARG A 228 6.63 1.23 -13.81
C ARG A 228 5.27 1.92 -13.92
N ASN A 229 5.21 3.01 -14.67
CA ASN A 229 3.96 3.71 -14.97
C ASN A 229 2.97 2.78 -15.70
N ALA A 230 3.47 1.95 -16.62
CA ALA A 230 2.66 0.96 -17.33
C ALA A 230 2.12 -0.12 -16.38
N LEU A 231 2.93 -0.55 -15.39
CA LEU A 231 2.46 -1.46 -14.35
C LEU A 231 1.37 -0.83 -13.48
N ASP A 232 1.61 0.36 -12.94
CA ASP A 232 0.67 1.03 -12.04
C ASP A 232 -0.67 1.31 -12.74
N PHE A 233 -0.62 1.69 -14.02
CA PHE A 233 -1.80 1.79 -14.89
C PHE A 233 -2.57 0.47 -14.98
N MET A 234 -1.89 -0.63 -15.31
CA MET A 234 -2.52 -1.94 -15.51
C MET A 234 -3.11 -2.51 -14.21
N VAL A 235 -2.45 -2.30 -13.08
CA VAL A 235 -2.96 -2.71 -11.76
C VAL A 235 -4.25 -1.98 -11.43
N ALA A 236 -4.31 -0.66 -11.68
CA ALA A 236 -5.52 0.12 -11.43
C ALA A 236 -6.70 -0.34 -12.29
N VAL A 237 -6.48 -0.55 -13.59
CA VAL A 237 -7.54 -1.03 -14.50
C VAL A 237 -8.00 -2.45 -14.14
N ALA A 238 -7.07 -3.33 -13.77
CA ALA A 238 -7.40 -4.68 -13.33
C ALA A 238 -8.20 -4.68 -12.02
N ALA A 239 -7.86 -3.82 -11.06
CA ALA A 239 -8.62 -3.65 -9.82
C ALA A 239 -10.06 -3.14 -10.10
N ALA A 240 -10.23 -2.21 -11.03
CA ALA A 240 -11.55 -1.75 -11.46
C ALA A 240 -12.38 -2.90 -12.08
N ALA A 241 -11.79 -3.71 -12.95
CA ALA A 241 -12.46 -4.89 -13.51
C ALA A 241 -12.89 -5.89 -12.42
N GLN A 242 -12.01 -6.15 -11.46
CA GLN A 242 -12.32 -7.04 -10.34
C GLN A 242 -13.52 -6.52 -9.52
N GLY A 243 -13.50 -5.24 -9.14
CA GLY A 243 -14.58 -4.61 -8.37
C GLY A 243 -15.93 -4.59 -9.09
N SER A 244 -15.94 -4.64 -10.42
CA SER A 244 -17.16 -4.72 -11.24
C SER A 244 -17.56 -6.16 -11.61
N GLY A 245 -17.03 -7.18 -10.93
CA GLY A 245 -17.35 -8.59 -11.18
C GLY A 245 -16.74 -9.17 -12.45
N ARG A 246 -15.79 -8.47 -13.08
CA ARG A 246 -15.13 -8.87 -14.34
C ARG A 246 -13.75 -9.47 -14.10
N ALA A 247 -13.63 -10.34 -13.10
CA ALA A 247 -12.37 -10.97 -12.69
C ALA A 247 -11.59 -11.62 -13.85
N GLY A 248 -12.30 -12.25 -14.78
CA GLY A 248 -11.68 -12.86 -15.96
C GLY A 248 -10.99 -11.85 -16.90
N GLU A 249 -11.45 -10.61 -16.98
CA GLU A 249 -10.78 -9.56 -17.75
C GLU A 249 -9.57 -9.00 -17.01
N ALA A 250 -9.70 -8.74 -15.70
CA ALA A 250 -8.58 -8.35 -14.86
C ALA A 250 -7.40 -9.33 -15.00
N ARG A 251 -7.67 -10.65 -14.92
CA ARG A 251 -6.66 -11.71 -15.11
C ARG A 251 -6.00 -11.65 -16.49
N ARG A 252 -6.79 -11.45 -17.56
CA ARG A 252 -6.27 -11.37 -18.93
C ARG A 252 -5.33 -10.17 -19.11
N TRP A 253 -5.72 -9.00 -18.62
CA TRP A 253 -4.90 -7.79 -18.75
C TRP A 253 -3.61 -7.88 -17.93
N LEU A 254 -3.65 -8.39 -16.70
CA LEU A 254 -2.41 -8.58 -15.94
C LEU A 254 -1.50 -9.66 -16.52
N SER A 255 -2.05 -10.69 -17.19
CA SER A 255 -1.24 -11.66 -17.93
C SER A 255 -0.53 -11.02 -19.11
N LEU A 256 -1.19 -10.10 -19.82
CA LEU A 256 -0.56 -9.31 -20.88
C LEU A 256 0.52 -8.36 -20.34
N ALA A 257 0.27 -7.72 -19.19
CA ALA A 257 1.27 -6.90 -18.53
C ALA A 257 2.51 -7.72 -18.13
N GLU A 258 2.32 -8.96 -17.66
CA GLU A 258 3.41 -9.85 -17.29
C GLU A 258 4.32 -10.19 -18.48
N SER A 259 3.76 -10.36 -19.69
CA SER A 259 4.54 -10.65 -20.89
C SER A 259 5.19 -9.42 -21.50
N ALA A 260 4.60 -8.23 -21.31
CA ALA A 260 5.06 -6.99 -21.92
C ALA A 260 6.11 -6.26 -21.07
N LEU A 261 6.08 -6.41 -19.75
CA LEU A 261 6.92 -5.65 -18.84
C LEU A 261 8.30 -6.32 -18.60
N PRO A 262 9.35 -5.53 -18.31
CA PRO A 262 10.67 -6.04 -18.01
C PRO A 262 10.68 -7.02 -16.83
N ARG A 263 11.60 -7.99 -16.86
CA ARG A 263 11.72 -9.05 -15.82
C ARG A 263 11.76 -8.51 -14.39
N ILE A 264 12.35 -7.33 -14.17
CA ILE A 264 12.44 -6.73 -12.83
C ILE A 264 11.07 -6.39 -12.22
N LEU A 265 10.06 -6.10 -13.05
CA LEU A 265 8.69 -5.81 -12.63
C LEU A 265 7.80 -7.06 -12.60
N ARG A 266 8.31 -8.21 -13.05
CA ARG A 266 7.52 -9.44 -13.15
C ARG A 266 6.96 -9.89 -11.79
N PHE A 267 7.75 -9.77 -10.73
CA PHE A 267 7.31 -10.11 -9.38
C PHE A 267 6.20 -9.19 -8.87
N GLU A 268 6.26 -7.90 -9.20
CA GLU A 268 5.21 -6.94 -8.83
C GLU A 268 3.90 -7.24 -9.57
N VAL A 269 3.98 -7.60 -10.86
CA VAL A 269 2.82 -8.08 -11.63
C VAL A 269 2.24 -9.35 -11.00
N LEU A 270 3.07 -10.33 -10.67
CA LEU A 270 2.63 -11.58 -10.04
C LEU A 270 2.01 -11.32 -8.65
N CYS A 271 2.54 -10.37 -7.89
CA CYS A 271 1.98 -9.97 -6.60
C CYS A 271 0.62 -9.30 -6.75
N ALA A 272 0.45 -8.41 -7.74
CA ALA A 272 -0.83 -7.80 -8.05
C ALA A 272 -1.86 -8.86 -8.47
N ARG A 273 -1.47 -9.80 -9.34
CA ARG A 273 -2.31 -10.94 -9.74
C ARG A 273 -2.73 -11.81 -8.57
N ALA A 274 -1.79 -12.20 -7.71
CA ALA A 274 -2.08 -13.03 -6.54
C ALA A 274 -3.01 -12.31 -5.56
N SER A 275 -2.83 -11.00 -5.36
CA SER A 275 -3.70 -10.20 -4.50
C SER A 275 -5.13 -10.10 -5.04
N LEU A 276 -5.30 -9.89 -6.36
CA LEU A 276 -6.62 -9.87 -6.97
C LEU A 276 -7.28 -11.25 -6.97
N ALA A 277 -6.52 -12.32 -7.22
CA ALA A 277 -7.03 -13.69 -7.15
C ALA A 277 -7.49 -14.04 -5.73
N ALA A 278 -6.71 -13.69 -4.71
CA ALA A 278 -7.09 -13.88 -3.31
C ALA A 278 -8.35 -13.07 -2.95
N ALA A 279 -8.48 -11.83 -3.41
CA ALA A 279 -9.69 -11.03 -3.23
C ALA A 279 -10.92 -11.60 -3.97
N ALA A 280 -10.69 -12.42 -5.00
CA ALA A 280 -11.73 -13.14 -5.74
C ALA A 280 -12.08 -14.51 -5.12
N SER A 281 -11.38 -14.93 -4.06
CA SER A 281 -11.37 -16.32 -3.57
C SER A 281 -11.00 -17.34 -4.66
N ASP A 282 -10.17 -16.94 -5.61
CA ASP A 282 -9.64 -17.80 -6.69
C ASP A 282 -8.36 -18.50 -6.22
N ASP A 283 -8.54 -19.46 -5.31
CA ASP A 283 -7.45 -20.18 -4.66
C ASP A 283 -6.55 -20.93 -5.67
N ASP A 284 -7.12 -21.38 -6.80
CA ASP A 284 -6.36 -22.11 -7.84
C ASP A 284 -5.34 -21.18 -8.49
N GLU A 285 -5.76 -19.97 -8.83
CA GLU A 285 -4.89 -18.96 -9.41
C GLU A 285 -3.81 -18.52 -8.42
N VAL A 286 -4.16 -18.34 -7.14
CA VAL A 286 -3.19 -17.98 -6.08
C VAL A 286 -2.10 -19.05 -5.96
N VAL A 287 -2.49 -20.32 -5.85
CA VAL A 287 -1.55 -21.46 -5.75
C VAL A 287 -0.68 -21.55 -7.00
N ARG A 288 -1.28 -21.44 -8.20
CA ARG A 288 -0.56 -21.49 -9.47
C ARG A 288 0.50 -20.38 -9.57
N ILE A 289 0.18 -19.17 -9.12
CA ILE A 289 1.14 -18.07 -9.04
C ILE A 289 2.24 -18.37 -8.02
N GLY A 290 1.88 -18.93 -6.85
CA GLY A 290 2.84 -19.39 -5.83
C GLY A 290 3.85 -20.40 -6.37
N CYS A 291 3.39 -21.45 -7.07
CA CYS A 291 4.28 -22.43 -7.72
C CYS A 291 5.19 -21.77 -8.74
N ARG A 292 4.65 -20.87 -9.57
CA ARG A 292 5.46 -20.16 -10.56
C ARG A 292 6.54 -19.29 -9.94
N VAL A 293 6.20 -18.55 -8.88
CA VAL A 293 7.18 -17.76 -8.11
C VAL A 293 8.23 -18.67 -7.49
N ALA A 294 7.86 -19.89 -7.11
CA ALA A 294 8.77 -20.86 -6.51
C ALA A 294 9.88 -21.33 -7.47
N GLU A 295 9.62 -21.30 -8.78
CA GLU A 295 10.55 -21.69 -9.86
C GLU A 295 11.46 -20.53 -10.32
N LEU A 296 11.16 -19.30 -9.91
CA LEU A 296 11.93 -18.12 -10.33
C LEU A 296 13.07 -17.82 -9.34
N PRO A 297 14.24 -17.38 -9.82
CA PRO A 297 15.25 -16.80 -8.94
C PRO A 297 14.70 -15.50 -8.36
N VAL A 298 14.41 -15.49 -7.05
CA VAL A 298 13.84 -14.32 -6.36
C VAL A 298 14.95 -13.32 -6.05
N PRO A 299 15.05 -12.19 -6.76
CA PRO A 299 16.04 -11.18 -6.43
C PRO A 299 15.71 -10.57 -5.08
N GLU A 300 16.73 -10.07 -4.38
CA GLU A 300 16.58 -9.49 -3.05
C GLU A 300 15.49 -8.41 -2.98
N VAL A 301 15.37 -7.59 -4.03
CA VAL A 301 14.38 -6.51 -4.14
C VAL A 301 12.93 -7.02 -4.21
N ALA A 302 12.71 -8.27 -4.61
CA ALA A 302 11.38 -8.88 -4.77
C ALA A 302 11.03 -9.88 -3.66
N ARG A 303 11.91 -10.12 -2.68
CA ARG A 303 11.67 -11.09 -1.61
C ARG A 303 10.41 -10.79 -0.80
N PHE A 304 10.07 -9.52 -0.62
CA PHE A 304 8.89 -9.14 0.15
C PHE A 304 7.62 -9.55 -0.58
N ASP A 305 7.55 -9.27 -1.88
CA ASP A 305 6.42 -9.64 -2.72
C ASP A 305 6.32 -11.16 -2.89
N ALA A 306 7.46 -11.85 -3.07
CA ALA A 306 7.50 -13.31 -3.12
C ALA A 306 7.00 -13.94 -1.81
N ALA A 307 7.44 -13.43 -0.64
CA ALA A 307 6.96 -13.89 0.65
C ALA A 307 5.44 -13.72 0.80
N ARG A 308 4.90 -12.56 0.39
CA ARG A 308 3.45 -12.34 0.40
C ARG A 308 2.70 -13.33 -0.49
N ILE A 309 3.21 -13.59 -1.69
CA ILE A 309 2.61 -14.57 -2.60
C ILE A 309 2.62 -15.96 -1.98
N PHE A 310 3.73 -16.38 -1.36
CA PHE A 310 3.81 -17.66 -0.66
C PHE A 310 2.83 -17.74 0.51
N GLY A 311 2.70 -16.68 1.32
CA GLY A 311 1.69 -16.64 2.39
C GLY A 311 0.26 -16.80 1.86
N LEU A 312 -0.08 -16.13 0.76
CA LEU A 312 -1.39 -16.28 0.10
C LEU A 312 -1.61 -17.70 -0.43
N ALA A 313 -0.61 -18.29 -1.09
CA ALA A 313 -0.68 -19.67 -1.59
C ALA A 313 -0.79 -20.70 -0.45
N GLY A 314 -0.09 -20.47 0.66
CA GLY A 314 -0.24 -21.29 1.87
C GLY A 314 -1.66 -21.25 2.42
N ASN A 315 -2.25 -20.05 2.54
CA ASN A 315 -3.64 -19.90 2.99
C ASN A 315 -4.64 -20.62 2.05
N ALA A 316 -4.44 -20.52 0.73
CA ALA A 316 -5.26 -21.21 -0.25
C ALA A 316 -5.16 -22.74 -0.12
N GLU A 317 -3.96 -23.29 0.14
CA GLU A 317 -3.79 -24.73 0.38
C GLU A 317 -4.38 -25.20 1.72
N LEU A 318 -4.34 -24.36 2.77
CA LEU A 318 -5.07 -24.63 4.02
C LEU A 318 -6.57 -24.71 3.79
N ALA A 319 -7.14 -23.79 3.01
CA ALA A 319 -8.57 -23.81 2.66
C ALA A 319 -8.96 -25.11 1.93
N ARG A 320 -8.04 -25.68 1.15
CA ARG A 320 -8.17 -26.99 0.47
C ARG A 320 -7.88 -28.20 1.36
N ARG A 321 -7.57 -27.98 2.64
CA ARG A 321 -7.10 -28.99 3.61
C ARG A 321 -5.85 -29.77 3.15
N ARG A 322 -4.96 -29.14 2.38
CA ARG A 322 -3.71 -29.74 1.90
C ARG A 322 -2.54 -29.25 2.74
N ALA A 323 -2.45 -29.75 3.97
CA ALA A 323 -1.52 -29.26 4.97
C ALA A 323 -0.04 -29.30 4.53
N THR A 324 0.43 -30.40 3.96
CA THR A 324 1.83 -30.54 3.49
C THR A 324 2.18 -29.56 2.36
N ALA A 325 1.22 -29.23 1.48
CA ALA A 325 1.42 -28.23 0.44
C ALA A 325 1.46 -26.81 1.03
N ALA A 326 0.54 -26.51 1.96
CA ALA A 326 0.51 -25.25 2.69
C ALA A 326 1.81 -25.00 3.46
N GLU A 327 2.33 -26.03 4.13
CA GLU A 327 3.57 -25.98 4.90
C GLU A 327 4.75 -25.49 4.05
N ARG A 328 4.96 -26.10 2.87
CA ARG A 328 6.05 -25.71 1.95
C ARG A 328 5.98 -24.23 1.57
N PHE A 329 4.77 -23.70 1.38
CA PHE A 329 4.59 -22.28 1.10
C PHE A 329 4.89 -21.41 2.32
N PHE A 330 4.41 -21.78 3.51
CA PHE A 330 4.71 -21.01 4.72
C PHE A 330 6.18 -21.05 5.12
N GLU A 331 6.90 -22.14 4.87
CA GLU A 331 8.35 -22.20 5.07
C GLU A 331 9.08 -21.20 4.18
N ARG A 332 8.76 -21.18 2.88
CA ARG A 332 9.34 -20.19 1.94
C ARG A 332 8.95 -18.76 2.29
N CYS A 333 7.71 -18.55 2.73
CA CYS A 333 7.23 -17.26 3.24
C CYS A 333 8.10 -16.80 4.43
N ARG A 334 8.27 -17.68 5.42
CA ARG A 334 9.08 -17.46 6.62
C ARG A 334 10.54 -17.14 6.27
N GLU A 335 11.16 -17.93 5.40
CA GLU A 335 12.56 -17.74 4.99
C GLU A 335 12.78 -16.39 4.30
N ASN A 336 11.88 -16.00 3.39
CA ASN A 336 12.00 -14.72 2.71
C ASN A 336 11.82 -13.54 3.68
N PHE A 337 10.82 -13.60 4.57
CA PHE A 337 10.64 -12.55 5.59
C PHE A 337 11.76 -12.52 6.63
N ALA A 338 12.28 -13.66 7.06
CA ALA A 338 13.43 -13.74 7.96
C ALA A 338 14.68 -13.14 7.31
N ALA A 339 14.93 -13.45 6.04
CA ALA A 339 16.05 -12.89 5.30
C ALA A 339 15.92 -11.37 5.07
N LEU A 340 14.70 -10.82 5.11
CA LEU A 340 14.43 -9.38 5.07
C LEU A 340 14.53 -8.71 6.44
N GLY A 341 14.57 -9.49 7.53
CA GLY A 341 14.46 -9.00 8.89
C GLY A 341 13.06 -8.50 9.24
N TYR A 342 12.00 -9.05 8.62
CA TYR A 342 10.61 -8.63 8.83
C TYR A 342 9.88 -9.53 9.84
N PRO A 343 9.92 -9.22 11.15
CA PRO A 343 9.43 -10.11 12.19
C PRO A 343 7.92 -10.37 12.10
N ASN A 344 7.10 -9.41 11.69
CA ASN A 344 5.66 -9.65 11.54
C ASN A 344 5.38 -10.75 10.52
N GLY A 345 6.00 -10.67 9.34
CA GLY A 345 5.84 -11.69 8.32
C GLY A 345 6.37 -13.05 8.75
N VAL A 346 7.45 -13.07 9.56
CA VAL A 346 7.93 -14.31 10.19
C VAL A 346 6.91 -14.88 11.17
N GLY A 347 6.32 -14.04 12.01
CA GLY A 347 5.25 -14.43 12.95
C GLY A 347 4.00 -14.95 12.23
N ASP A 348 3.55 -14.25 11.20
CA ASP A 348 2.39 -14.63 10.38
C ASP A 348 2.66 -15.98 9.68
N ALA A 349 3.89 -16.20 9.19
CA ALA A 349 4.28 -17.49 8.60
C ALA A 349 4.32 -18.62 9.63
N TRP A 350 4.77 -18.36 10.86
CA TRP A 350 4.70 -19.35 11.95
C TRP A 350 3.26 -19.70 12.33
N GLN A 351 2.34 -18.74 12.30
CA GLN A 351 0.90 -19.02 12.48
C GLN A 351 0.37 -19.90 11.36
N GLY A 352 0.77 -19.65 10.11
CA GLY A 352 0.42 -20.50 8.97
C GLY A 352 0.93 -21.94 9.12
N LEU A 353 2.18 -22.12 9.58
CA LEU A 353 2.75 -23.44 9.88
C LEU A 353 2.00 -24.15 11.02
N ALA A 354 1.60 -23.42 12.06
CA ALA A 354 0.77 -23.98 13.12
C ALA A 354 -0.59 -24.46 12.61
N ALA A 355 -1.25 -23.68 11.74
CA ALA A 355 -2.52 -24.07 11.12
C ALA A 355 -2.37 -25.30 10.22
N ALA A 356 -1.25 -25.45 9.50
CA ALA A 356 -0.96 -26.67 8.75
C ALA A 356 -0.81 -27.88 9.68
N ALA A 357 -0.02 -27.76 10.75
CA ALA A 357 0.17 -28.82 11.73
C ALA A 357 -1.14 -29.22 12.44
N HIS A 358 -2.01 -28.25 12.71
CA HIS A 358 -3.35 -28.49 13.25
C HIS A 358 -4.20 -29.36 12.32
N LEU A 359 -4.21 -29.06 11.01
CA LEU A 359 -4.92 -29.86 10.01
C LEU A 359 -4.40 -31.29 9.90
N GLU A 360 -3.10 -31.52 10.18
CA GLU A 360 -2.49 -32.86 10.24
C GLU A 360 -2.78 -33.59 11.57
N GLY A 361 -3.47 -32.94 12.52
CA GLY A 361 -3.71 -33.48 13.86
C GLY A 361 -2.47 -33.51 14.76
N ASN A 362 -1.39 -32.82 14.39
CA ASN A 362 -0.13 -32.81 15.11
C ASN A 362 -0.08 -31.68 16.15
N ALA A 363 -0.75 -31.89 17.28
CA ALA A 363 -0.87 -30.91 18.36
C ALA A 363 0.48 -30.46 18.94
N THR A 364 1.48 -31.35 18.99
CA THR A 364 2.83 -31.02 19.47
C THR A 364 3.50 -30.00 18.55
N ARG A 365 3.42 -30.22 17.24
CA ARG A 365 4.00 -29.32 16.24
C ARG A 365 3.23 -28.01 16.14
N GLU A 366 1.90 -28.05 16.16
CA GLU A 366 1.05 -26.86 16.22
C GLU A 366 1.48 -25.95 17.38
N ARG A 367 1.60 -26.52 18.59
CA ARG A 367 2.02 -25.78 19.78
C ARG A 367 3.41 -25.18 19.62
N ALA A 368 4.38 -25.95 19.12
CA ALA A 368 5.74 -25.45 18.90
C ALA A 368 5.75 -24.25 17.93
N CYS A 369 4.99 -24.31 16.83
CA CYS A 369 4.87 -23.20 15.88
C CYS A 369 4.19 -21.97 16.49
N LEU A 370 3.13 -22.15 17.29
CA LEU A 370 2.47 -21.03 17.99
C LEU A 370 3.40 -20.37 19.03
N GLU A 371 4.20 -21.15 19.74
CA GLU A 371 5.19 -20.63 20.69
C GLU A 371 6.25 -19.78 19.97
N GLN A 372 6.70 -20.20 18.78
CA GLN A 372 7.59 -19.40 17.92
C GLN A 372 6.92 -18.11 17.43
N ALA A 373 5.68 -18.17 16.94
CA ALA A 373 4.95 -16.98 16.53
C ALA A 373 4.83 -15.96 17.68
N LEU A 374 4.47 -16.45 18.88
CA LEU A 374 4.36 -15.61 20.08
C LEU A 374 5.69 -14.99 20.49
N ALA A 375 6.80 -15.74 20.41
CA ALA A 375 8.13 -15.21 20.72
C ALA A 375 8.46 -14.02 19.80
N VAL A 376 8.24 -14.17 18.49
CA VAL A 376 8.50 -13.12 17.51
C VAL A 376 7.63 -11.87 17.74
N TYR A 377 6.34 -12.03 18.04
CA TYR A 377 5.48 -10.89 18.35
C TYR A 377 5.81 -10.23 19.70
N ALA A 378 6.26 -11.00 20.70
CA ALA A 378 6.61 -10.51 22.03
C ALA A 378 7.90 -9.67 22.04
N GLU A 379 8.85 -9.97 21.16
CA GLU A 379 10.06 -9.14 20.97
C GLU A 379 9.74 -7.74 20.43
N ARG A 380 8.60 -7.58 19.75
CA ARG A 380 8.21 -6.32 19.10
C ARG A 380 7.43 -5.36 20.00
N ASP A 381 6.65 -5.88 20.96
CA ASP A 381 5.86 -5.08 21.89
C ASP A 381 6.01 -5.58 23.34
N PRO A 382 6.95 -5.01 24.11
CA PRO A 382 7.17 -5.38 25.51
C PRO A 382 5.91 -5.28 26.39
N ARG A 383 4.92 -4.47 25.99
CA ARG A 383 3.66 -4.29 26.73
C ARG A 383 2.73 -5.49 26.54
N ARG A 384 2.74 -6.15 25.37
CA ARG A 384 2.05 -7.43 25.14
C ARG A 384 2.72 -8.59 25.87
N THR A 385 4.04 -8.56 26.04
CA THR A 385 4.81 -9.53 26.82
C THR A 385 4.47 -9.46 28.31
N ALA A 386 4.24 -8.26 28.85
CA ALA A 386 3.75 -8.06 30.21
C ALA A 386 2.31 -8.58 30.41
N LEU A 387 1.42 -8.37 29.44
CA LEU A 387 0.05 -8.89 29.47
C LEU A 387 0.02 -10.42 29.35
N ALA A 388 0.80 -11.00 28.44
CA ALA A 388 0.94 -12.45 28.28
C ALA A 388 1.55 -13.10 29.52
N ARG A 389 2.55 -12.48 30.17
CA ARG A 389 3.07 -12.92 31.48
C ARG A 389 2.02 -12.87 32.58
N ARG A 390 1.21 -11.80 32.65
CA ARG A 390 0.12 -11.67 33.64
C ARG A 390 -0.99 -12.70 33.43
N LEU A 391 -1.33 -13.01 32.17
CA LEU A 391 -2.33 -14.02 31.84
C LEU A 391 -1.81 -15.45 32.09
N ARG A 392 -0.53 -15.72 31.85
CA ARG A 392 0.12 -17.00 32.24
C ARG A 392 0.24 -17.15 33.76
N ALA A 393 0.48 -16.06 34.49
CA ALA A 393 0.53 -16.07 35.96
C ALA A 393 -0.85 -16.34 36.61
N ARG A 394 -1.96 -15.88 35.98
CA ARG A 394 -3.33 -16.14 36.44
C ARG A 394 -3.87 -17.54 36.11
N ARG A 395 -3.17 -18.33 35.28
CA ARG A 395 -3.57 -19.70 34.89
C ARG A 395 -2.81 -20.80 35.64
N ARG A 396 -1.97 -20.47 36.63
CA ARG A 396 -1.56 -21.47 37.61
C ARG A 396 -2.75 -21.74 38.53
N PRO A 397 -3.22 -22.99 38.68
CA PRO A 397 -4.20 -23.29 39.70
C PRO A 397 -3.58 -22.91 41.04
N SER A 398 -4.29 -22.11 41.81
CA SER A 398 -4.11 -22.03 43.26
C SER A 398 -4.45 -23.41 43.82
N GLY A 399 -3.46 -24.30 43.80
CA GLY A 399 -3.45 -25.52 44.58
C GLY A 399 -3.10 -25.13 46.01
N GLY A 400 -4.14 -25.14 46.84
CA GLY A 400 -4.18 -24.95 48.28
C GLY A 400 -5.59 -25.26 48.71
#